data_AF-A0A1N7IER9-F1
#
_entry.id   AF-A0A1N7IER9-F1
#
_cell.length_a   1.000
_cell.length_b   1.000
_cell.length_c   1.000
_cell.angle_alpha   90.00
_cell.angle_beta   90.00
_cell.angle_gamma   90.00
#
_symmetry.space_group_name_H-M   'P 1'
#
loop_
_entity.id
_entity.type
_entity.pdbx_description
1 polymer ?
#
loop_
_entity_poly.entity_id
_entity_poly.type
_entity_poly.pdbx_seq_one_letter_code
_entity_poly.pdbx_strand_id
1 'polypeptide(L)' 'MKKISIINLIISLIYLALSIYFQSDFFLEFIPVILLILIINFYIIHQPNKKVILYLINGTTFLILIYFLSIGIILRQDW' A
#
# COMPACT_ATOMS: atom_id res chain seq x y z
N MET A 1 15.03 3.81 -8.38
CA MET A 1 13.67 3.43 -8.83
C MET A 1 13.34 1.97 -8.59
N LYS A 2 14.00 0.99 -9.23
CA LYS A 2 13.71 -0.45 -9.04
C LYS A 2 13.76 -0.92 -7.59
N LYS A 3 14.84 -0.57 -6.87
CA LYS A 3 14.99 -0.90 -5.45
C LYS A 3 13.88 -0.29 -4.58
N ILE A 4 13.46 0.95 -4.88
CA ILE A 4 12.40 1.66 -4.14
C ILE A 4 11.04 0.98 -4.34
N SER A 5 10.67 0.60 -5.57
CA SER A 5 9.43 -0.16 -5.81
C SER A 5 9.42 -1.51 -5.08
N ILE A 6 10.54 -2.22 -5.04
CA ILE A 6 10.65 -3.49 -4.32
C ILE A 6 10.53 -3.27 -2.81
N ILE A 7 11.19 -2.23 -2.26
CA ILE A 7 11.07 -1.87 -0.84
C ILE A 7 9.61 -1.54 -0.50
N ASN A 8 8.93 -0.72 -1.32
CA ASN A 8 7.51 -0.40 -1.13
C ASN A 8 6.62 -1.65 -1.16
N LEU A 9 6.88 -2.58 -2.08
CA LEU A 9 6.16 -3.84 -2.16
C LEU A 9 6.36 -4.67 -0.88
N ILE A 10 7.60 -4.82 -0.41
CA ILE A 10 7.93 -5.57 0.81
C ILE A 10 7.22 -4.96 2.02
N ILE A 11 7.29 -3.63 2.19
CA ILE A 11 6.60 -2.94 3.29
C ILE A 11 5.09 -3.17 3.21
N SER A 12 4.51 -3.08 2.01
CA SER A 12 3.06 -3.30 1.81
C SER A 12 2.65 -4.74 2.08
N LEU A 13 3.49 -5.73 1.76
CA LEU A 13 3.26 -7.14 2.07
C LEU A 13 3.36 -7.43 3.57
N ILE A 14 4.33 -6.83 4.26
CA ILE A 14 4.45 -6.93 5.72
C ILE A 14 3.18 -6.36 6.36
N TYR A 15 2.72 -5.20 5.89
CA TYR A 15 1.43 -4.64 6.30
C TYR A 15 0.29 -5.63 6.08
N LEU A 16 0.17 -6.18 4.87
CA LEU A 16 -0.87 -7.15 4.51
C LEU A 16 -0.87 -8.34 5.47
N ALA A 17 0.29 -8.93 5.73
CA ALA A 17 0.43 -10.04 6.65
C ALA A 17 0.03 -9.66 8.09
N LEU A 18 0.49 -8.51 8.58
CA LEU A 18 0.11 -8.00 9.91
C LEU A 18 -1.40 -7.77 10.00
N SER A 19 -2.06 -7.34 8.91
CA SER A 19 -3.49 -7.03 8.90
C SER A 19 -4.40 -8.24 8.96
N ILE A 20 -3.89 -9.38 8.51
CA ILE A 20 -4.58 -10.65 8.64
C ILE A 20 -4.45 -11.15 10.09
N TYR A 21 -3.37 -10.78 10.80
CA TYR A 21 -3.01 -11.34 12.10
C TYR A 21 -3.46 -10.49 13.30
N PHE A 22 -3.48 -9.17 13.17
CA PHE A 22 -3.82 -8.22 14.23
C PHE A 22 -5.21 -7.60 14.00
N GLN A 23 -5.89 -7.28 15.11
CA GLN A 23 -7.18 -6.59 15.07
C GLN A 23 -7.09 -5.20 14.41
N SER A 24 -8.20 -4.85 13.79
CA SER A 24 -8.49 -3.65 13.01
C SER A 24 -8.02 -2.32 13.60
N ASP A 25 -8.16 -2.13 14.91
CA ASP A 25 -7.96 -0.83 15.56
C ASP A 25 -6.48 -0.39 15.52
N PHE A 26 -5.55 -1.35 15.56
CA PHE A 26 -4.13 -1.08 15.40
C PHE A 26 -3.80 -0.47 14.02
N PHE A 27 -4.58 -0.79 12.98
CA PHE A 27 -4.31 -0.33 11.61
C PHE A 27 -4.71 1.12 11.35
N LEU A 28 -5.66 1.66 12.12
CA LEU A 28 -6.12 3.04 11.96
C LEU A 28 -4.98 4.04 12.19
N GLU A 29 -4.08 3.77 13.14
CA GLU A 29 -2.93 4.63 13.45
C GLU A 29 -1.91 4.70 12.30
N PHE A 30 -1.91 3.70 11.42
CA PHE A 30 -0.95 3.58 10.33
C PHE A 30 -1.45 4.08 8.97
N ILE A 31 -2.69 4.57 8.91
CA ILE A 31 -3.25 5.22 7.71
C ILE A 31 -2.30 6.26 7.09
N PRO A 32 -1.62 7.14 7.85
CA PRO A 32 -0.69 8.12 7.27
C PRO A 32 0.48 7.47 6.52
N VAL A 33 0.99 6.35 7.03
CA VAL A 33 2.09 5.59 6.42
C VAL A 33 1.63 4.95 5.12
N ILE A 34 0.43 4.38 5.12
CA ILE A 34 -0.20 3.77 3.93
C ILE A 34 -0.39 4.83 2.83
N LEU A 35 -0.91 6.01 3.18
CA LEU A 35 -1.07 7.13 2.25
C LEU A 35 0.27 7.62 1.68
N LEU A 36 1.31 7.71 2.51
CA LEU A 36 2.65 8.09 2.05
C LEU A 36 3.18 7.09 1.02
N ILE A 37 3.07 5.79 1.29
CA ILE A 37 3.49 4.74 0.35
C ILE A 37 2.69 4.84 -0.95
N LEU A 38 1.41 5.18 -0.87
CA LEU A 38 0.51 5.34 -2.02
C LEU A 38 0.95 6.50 -2.92
N ILE A 39 1.27 7.66 -2.34
CA ILE A 39 1.79 8.84 -3.05
C ILE A 39 3.11 8.49 -3.75
N ILE A 40 4.03 7.82 -3.04
CA ILE A 40 5.31 7.39 -3.61
C ILE A 40 5.07 6.41 -4.77
N ASN A 41 4.14 5.47 -4.61
CA ASN A 41 3.78 4.53 -5.67
C ASN A 41 3.24 5.24 -6.91
N PHE A 42 2.32 6.19 -6.72
CA PHE A 42 1.70 6.94 -7.80
C PHE A 42 2.73 7.77 -8.58
N TYR A 43 3.62 8.45 -7.86
CA TYR A 43 4.76 9.18 -8.44
C TYR A 43 5.66 8.26 -9.26
N ILE A 44 5.93 7.04 -8.76
CA ILE A 44 6.75 6.07 -9.47
C ILE A 44 6.02 5.59 -10.73
N ILE A 45 4.71 5.32 -10.70
CA ILE A 45 3.92 4.89 -11.86
C ILE A 45 3.91 5.95 -12.98
N HIS A 46 3.80 7.23 -12.62
CA HIS A 46 3.67 8.34 -13.58
C HIS A 46 4.96 8.72 -14.31
N GLN A 47 6.08 8.07 -14.04
CA GLN A 47 7.34 8.38 -14.75
C GLN A 47 7.36 7.76 -16.16
N PRO A 48 7.55 8.57 -17.21
CA PRO A 48 7.46 8.14 -18.60
C PRO A 48 8.73 7.42 -19.07
N ASN A 49 9.09 6.28 -18.47
CA ASN A 49 10.03 5.30 -19.08
C ASN A 49 10.17 3.99 -18.29
N LYS A 50 9.10 3.48 -17.68
CA LYS A 50 9.20 2.32 -16.77
C LYS A 50 8.94 1.00 -17.48
N LYS A 51 9.85 0.04 -17.25
CA LYS A 51 9.71 -1.34 -17.71
C LYS A 51 8.41 -1.93 -17.15
N VAL A 52 7.70 -2.71 -17.97
CA VAL A 52 6.40 -3.36 -17.65
C VAL A 52 6.39 -4.02 -16.26
N ILE A 53 7.47 -4.73 -15.90
CA ILE A 53 7.63 -5.38 -14.59
C ILE A 53 7.49 -4.40 -13.42
N LEU A 54 8.02 -3.18 -13.55
CA LEU A 54 7.89 -2.17 -12.50
C LEU A 54 6.45 -1.68 -12.38
N TYR A 55 5.74 -1.60 -13.50
CA TYR A 55 4.34 -1.22 -13.54
C TYR A 55 3.48 -2.27 -12.82
N LEU A 56 3.72 -3.56 -13.07
CA LEU A 56 3.07 -4.66 -12.36
C LEU A 56 3.34 -4.61 -10.85
N ILE A 57 4.60 -4.44 -10.43
CA ILE A 57 4.96 -4.34 -9.01
C ILE A 57 4.22 -3.18 -8.33
N ASN A 58 4.24 -2.00 -8.94
CA ASN A 58 3.59 -0.82 -8.39
C ASN A 58 2.06 -0.96 -8.40
N GLY A 59 1.48 -1.57 -9.43
CA GLY A 59 0.04 -1.86 -9.53
C GLY A 59 -0.42 -2.82 -8.43
N THR A 60 0.31 -3.91 -8.18
CA THR A 60 0.03 -4.82 -7.07
C THR A 60 0.11 -4.09 -5.73
N THR A 61 1.12 -3.25 -5.55
CA THR A 61 1.27 -2.46 -4.32
C THR A 61 0.07 -1.50 -4.15
N PHE A 62 -0.39 -0.88 -5.23
CA PHE A 62 -1.55 0.01 -5.22
C PHE A 62 -2.84 -0.72 -4.81
N LEU A 63 -3.09 -1.92 -5.35
CA LEU A 63 -4.26 -2.74 -4.97
C LEU A 63 -4.24 -3.13 -3.50
N ILE A 64 -3.07 -3.50 -2.96
CA ILE A 64 -2.89 -3.82 -1.54
C ILE A 64 -3.26 -2.60 -0.67
N LEU A 65 -2.80 -1.41 -1.04
CA LEU A 65 -3.08 -0.19 -0.27
C LEU A 65 -4.55 0.24 -0.35
N ILE A 66 -5.23 0.00 -1.48
CA ILE A 66 -6.68 0.23 -1.59
C ILE A 66 -7.44 -0.70 -0.65
N TYR A 67 -7.09 -1.99 -0.62
CA TYR A 67 -7.69 -2.97 0.29
C TYR A 67 -7.59 -2.50 1.75
N PHE A 68 -6.44 -1.98 2.14
CA PHE A 68 -6.23 -1.37 3.45
C PHE A 68 -7.12 -0.18 3.74
N LEU A 69 -7.22 0.75 2.79
CA LEU A 69 -8.11 1.91 2.91
C LEU A 69 -9.58 1.49 3.05
N SER A 70 -10.02 0.49 2.29
CA SER A 70 -11.40 -0.02 2.41
C SER A 70 -11.68 -0.63 3.78
N ILE A 71 -10.74 -1.39 4.36
CA ILE A 71 -10.88 -1.90 5.72
C ILE A 71 -11.02 -0.75 6.72
N GLY A 72 -10.14 0.26 6.64
CA GLY A 72 -10.21 1.42 7.52
C GLY A 72 -11.52 2.19 7.42
N ILE A 73 -12.12 2.27 6.22
CA ILE A 73 -13.43 2.91 6.01
C ILE A 73 -14.56 2.09 6.64
N ILE A 74 -14.58 0.76 6.44
CA ILE A 74 -15.61 -0.13 6.98
C ILE A 74 -15.60 -0.10 8.51
N LEU A 75 -14.42 -0.19 9.13
CA LEU A 75 -14.27 -0.17 10.58
C LEU A 75 -14.71 1.15 11.21
N ARG A 76 -14.58 2.26 10.47
CA ARG A 76 -15.02 3.56 10.92
C ARG A 76 -16.54 3.77 10.78
N GLN A 77 -17.24 2.92 10.04
CA GLN A 77 -18.71 2.97 9.96
C GLN A 77 -19.39 2.36 11.19
N ASP A 78 -18.70 1.49 11.93
CA ASP A 78 -19.21 0.84 13.14
C ASP A 78 -18.90 1.63 14.45
N TRP A 79 -18.17 2.75 14.36
CA TRP A 79 -17.97 3.74 15.44
C TRP A 79 -18.90 4.94 15.28
#